data_AF-A0AA96SMP3-F1
#
_entry.id   AF-A0AA96SMP3-F1
#
_cell.length_a   1.000
_cell.length_b   1.000
_cell.length_c   1.000
_cell.angle_alpha   90.00
_cell.angle_beta   90.00
_cell.angle_gamma   90.00
#
_symmetry.space_group_name_H-M   'P 1'
#
loop_
_entity.id
_entity.type
_entity.pdbx_description
1 polymer ?
#
loop_
_entity_poly.entity_id
_entity_poly.type
_entity_poly.pdbx_seq_one_letter_code
_entity_poly.pdbx_strand_id
1 'polypeptide(L)'
;MYDKLKERYENFLDQIAKLKLSYRITSRTFECFLNELSKKQANFDKLNLDLTEKWTLPTNIENYYFINPYTGKTELHRNNQFDYKEYAEQCYIHRNKQYQWLLVDGYELFEEYIIDLYKICCHHFKIKHLRLDKDKEGDMDNMELKKYVNKIIVKFRDKTPNIKIDEKNNKTGKNLFFYVKMIEQFRHIIVHKNGKVSDVDTILKNILNKSGITGNKELEPQYKKIIQGYIYTNAEKRELLGVIVLEDYKINEIVSCRKFEGLANDLLGYAFILSCNLLLTLKNNT
;
A
#
# COMPACT_ATOMS: atom_id res chain seq x y z
N MET A 1 -6.69 -16.44 -28.40
CA MET A 1 -6.80 -14.96 -28.34
C MET A 1 -7.19 -14.53 -26.93
N TYR A 2 -8.35 -14.99 -26.45
CA TYR A 2 -8.87 -14.71 -25.11
C TYR A 2 -8.03 -15.31 -23.96
N ASP A 3 -7.35 -16.43 -24.23
CA ASP A 3 -6.57 -17.15 -23.22
C ASP A 3 -5.40 -16.33 -22.69
N LYS A 4 -4.75 -15.49 -23.52
CA LYS A 4 -3.62 -14.67 -23.09
C LYS A 4 -4.00 -13.61 -22.06
N LEU A 5 -5.15 -12.93 -22.25
CA LEU A 5 -5.63 -11.95 -21.27
C LEU A 5 -6.00 -12.62 -19.95
N LYS A 6 -6.67 -13.77 -20.05
CA LYS A 6 -7.07 -14.56 -18.90
C LYS A 6 -5.84 -15.06 -18.13
N GLU A 7 -4.86 -15.62 -18.82
CA GLU A 7 -3.58 -16.09 -18.26
C GLU A 7 -2.83 -14.95 -17.55
N ARG A 8 -2.78 -13.74 -18.14
CA ARG A 8 -2.15 -12.58 -17.47
C ARG A 8 -2.90 -12.10 -16.25
N TYR A 9 -4.23 -12.14 -16.28
CA TYR A 9 -5.03 -11.84 -15.10
C TYR A 9 -4.81 -12.87 -13.99
N GLU A 10 -4.83 -14.16 -14.31
CA GLU A 10 -4.55 -15.26 -13.35
C GLU A 10 -3.15 -15.14 -12.74
N ASN A 11 -2.13 -14.87 -13.57
CA ASN A 11 -0.77 -14.62 -13.06
C ASN A 11 -0.72 -13.42 -12.09
N PHE A 12 -1.43 -12.32 -12.40
CA PHE A 12 -1.54 -11.18 -11.48
C PHE A 12 -2.24 -11.57 -10.17
N LEU A 13 -3.32 -12.38 -10.23
CA LEU A 13 -3.98 -12.90 -9.02
C LEU A 13 -3.02 -13.71 -8.15
N ASP A 14 -2.24 -14.59 -8.75
CA ASP A 14 -1.28 -15.44 -8.04
C ASP A 14 -0.18 -14.62 -7.36
N GLN A 15 0.30 -13.57 -8.02
CA GLN A 15 1.30 -12.67 -7.43
C GLN A 15 0.72 -11.90 -6.24
N ILE A 16 -0.50 -11.36 -6.35
CA ILE A 16 -1.18 -10.71 -5.22
C ILE A 16 -1.50 -11.71 -4.10
N ALA A 17 -1.78 -12.97 -4.42
CA ALA A 17 -1.99 -14.03 -3.42
C ALA A 17 -0.72 -14.30 -2.59
N LYS A 18 0.45 -14.37 -3.24
CA LYS A 18 1.76 -14.48 -2.54
C LYS A 18 2.03 -13.28 -1.65
N LEU A 19 1.65 -12.09 -2.09
CA LEU A 19 1.80 -10.85 -1.32
C LEU A 19 0.87 -10.85 -0.10
N LYS A 20 -0.39 -11.29 -0.25
CA LYS A 20 -1.32 -11.50 0.87
C LYS A 20 -0.84 -12.58 1.85
N LEU A 21 -0.18 -13.62 1.37
CA LEU A 21 0.45 -14.61 2.25
C LEU A 21 1.57 -13.97 3.09
N SER A 22 2.40 -13.12 2.48
CA SER A 22 3.46 -12.37 3.17
C SER A 22 2.89 -11.43 4.25
N TYR A 23 1.77 -10.75 3.94
CA TYR A 23 1.00 -9.97 4.91
C TYR A 23 0.56 -10.83 6.12
N ARG A 24 -0.01 -12.02 5.87
CA ARG A 24 -0.48 -12.91 6.96
C ARG A 24 0.66 -13.44 7.82
N ILE A 25 1.77 -13.84 7.20
CA ILE A 25 2.98 -14.29 7.92
C ILE A 25 3.49 -13.16 8.82
N THR A 26 3.57 -11.95 8.27
CA THR A 26 3.95 -10.74 9.00
C THR A 26 3.03 -10.50 10.20
N SER A 27 1.72 -10.40 9.97
CA SER A 27 0.72 -10.15 11.02
C SER A 27 0.87 -11.15 12.17
N ARG A 28 0.91 -12.45 11.84
CA ARG A 28 1.02 -13.52 12.82
C ARG A 28 2.33 -13.45 13.60
N THR A 29 3.44 -13.15 12.94
CA THR A 29 4.76 -13.04 13.60
C THR A 29 4.75 -11.92 14.64
N PHE A 30 4.23 -10.76 14.27
CA PHE A 30 4.11 -9.63 15.19
C PHE A 30 3.11 -9.89 16.31
N GLU A 31 1.97 -10.54 16.03
CA GLU A 31 1.00 -10.94 17.07
C GLU A 31 1.62 -11.90 18.09
N CYS A 32 2.35 -12.92 17.63
CA CYS A 32 3.09 -13.83 18.52
C CYS A 32 4.08 -13.06 19.39
N PHE A 33 4.88 -12.18 18.80
CA PHE A 33 5.87 -11.39 19.52
C PHE A 33 5.24 -10.43 20.55
N LEU A 34 4.19 -9.71 20.18
CA LEU A 34 3.46 -8.81 21.09
C LEU A 34 2.80 -9.59 22.25
N ASN A 35 2.27 -10.78 21.98
CA ASN A 35 1.72 -11.65 23.03
C ASN A 35 2.81 -12.14 23.99
N GLU A 36 4.01 -12.44 23.49
CA GLU A 36 5.15 -12.79 24.34
C GLU A 36 5.61 -11.60 25.20
N LEU A 37 5.69 -10.40 24.63
CA LEU A 37 6.00 -9.17 25.38
C LEU A 37 4.97 -8.92 26.48
N SER A 38 3.68 -9.04 26.17
CA SER A 38 2.61 -8.86 27.16
C SER A 38 2.67 -9.89 28.29
N LYS A 39 2.97 -11.16 27.99
CA LYS A 39 3.17 -12.20 29.02
C LYS A 39 4.38 -11.90 29.90
N LYS A 40 5.48 -11.43 29.33
CA LYS A 40 6.68 -11.02 30.08
C LYS A 40 6.38 -9.85 31.00
N GLN A 41 5.65 -8.84 30.50
CA GLN A 41 5.17 -7.71 31.29
C GLN A 41 4.28 -8.17 32.46
N ALA A 42 3.27 -9.00 32.19
CA ALA A 42 2.36 -9.49 33.23
C ALA A 42 3.06 -10.34 34.30
N ASN A 43 4.10 -11.10 33.93
CA ASN A 43 4.92 -11.84 34.89
C ASN A 43 5.81 -10.91 35.71
N PHE A 44 6.33 -9.84 35.09
CA PHE A 44 7.09 -8.82 35.77
C PHE A 44 6.23 -8.01 36.76
N ASP A 45 5.00 -7.66 36.38
CA ASP A 45 4.06 -6.94 37.24
C ASP A 45 3.70 -7.70 38.52
N LYS A 46 3.72 -9.04 38.46
CA LYS A 46 3.52 -9.96 39.62
C LYS A 46 4.69 -9.98 40.60
N LEU A 47 5.86 -9.46 40.24
CA LEU A 47 6.98 -9.33 41.17
C LEU A 47 6.67 -8.20 42.16
N ASN A 48 6.86 -8.43 43.47
CA ASN A 48 6.74 -7.40 44.51
C ASN A 48 7.97 -6.49 44.54
N LEU A 49 8.22 -5.79 43.43
CA LEU A 49 9.24 -4.75 43.31
C LEU A 49 8.62 -3.38 43.62
N ASP A 50 9.41 -2.46 44.18
CA ASP A 50 8.96 -1.10 44.46
C ASP A 50 8.60 -0.36 43.16
N LEU A 51 7.62 0.56 43.19
CA LEU A 51 7.09 1.22 41.99
C LEU A 51 8.17 1.95 41.17
N THR A 52 9.19 2.52 41.83
CA THR A 52 10.34 3.16 41.19
C THR A 52 11.30 2.18 40.52
N GLU A 53 11.38 0.94 40.98
CA GLU A 53 12.19 -0.13 40.38
C GLU A 53 11.47 -0.78 39.19
N LYS A 54 10.13 -0.87 39.23
CA LYS A 54 9.33 -1.50 38.15
C LYS A 54 9.40 -0.77 36.80
N TRP A 55 9.44 0.57 36.80
CA TRP A 55 9.44 1.38 35.58
C TRP A 55 10.85 1.67 35.02
N THR A 56 11.91 1.36 35.78
CA THR A 56 13.30 1.67 35.42
C THR A 56 14.11 0.43 35.02
N LEU A 57 13.50 -0.75 35.02
CA LEU A 57 14.17 -2.00 34.64
C LEU A 57 14.11 -2.18 33.11
N PRO A 58 15.21 -1.94 32.37
CA PRO A 58 15.25 -2.17 30.93
C PRO A 58 14.93 -3.62 30.61
N THR A 59 13.99 -3.81 29.69
CA THR A 59 13.54 -5.15 29.28
C THR A 59 14.56 -5.85 28.38
N ASN A 60 15.44 -5.06 27.76
CA ASN A 60 16.56 -5.51 26.96
C ASN A 60 17.67 -4.46 27.05
N ILE A 61 18.90 -4.88 27.36
CA ILE A 61 20.10 -4.04 27.21
C ILE A 61 20.77 -4.54 25.93
N GLU A 62 20.35 -4.01 24.79
CA GLU A 62 21.05 -4.29 23.54
C GLU A 62 22.30 -3.41 23.45
N ASN A 63 23.42 -3.99 23.83
CA ASN A 63 24.73 -3.45 23.53
C ASN A 63 24.96 -3.63 22.03
N TYR A 64 25.09 -2.54 21.28
CA TYR A 64 25.61 -2.62 19.92
C TYR A 64 27.03 -2.06 19.87
N TYR A 65 27.81 -2.66 18.99
CA TYR A 65 29.20 -2.34 18.78
C TYR A 65 29.34 -1.79 17.37
N PHE A 66 30.15 -0.75 17.20
CA PHE A 66 30.57 -0.31 15.87
C PHE A 66 32.08 -0.11 15.85
N ILE A 67 32.68 -0.24 14.67
CA ILE A 67 34.11 0.05 14.50
C ILE A 67 34.23 1.55 14.29
N ASN A 68 34.92 2.24 15.20
CA ASN A 68 35.21 3.65 15.03
C ASN A 68 36.19 3.79 13.84
N PRO A 69 35.80 4.50 12.75
CA PRO A 69 36.63 4.60 11.55
C PRO A 69 37.91 5.43 11.75
N TYR A 70 37.98 6.25 12.80
CA TYR A 70 39.13 7.10 13.11
C TYR A 70 40.16 6.40 13.99
N THR A 71 39.74 5.44 14.82
CA THR A 71 40.64 4.75 15.77
C THR A 71 40.83 3.28 15.42
N GLY A 72 40.00 2.70 14.55
CA GLY A 72 39.98 1.28 14.22
C GLY A 72 39.52 0.38 15.37
N LYS A 73 39.09 0.96 16.50
CA LYS A 73 38.68 0.22 17.69
C LYS A 73 37.17 -0.02 17.68
N THR A 74 36.78 -1.15 18.24
CA THR A 74 35.38 -1.41 18.56
C THR A 74 34.93 -0.49 19.68
N GLU A 75 33.98 0.39 19.39
CA GLU A 75 33.32 1.21 20.39
C GLU A 75 32.00 0.55 20.80
N LEU A 76 31.82 0.43 22.11
CA LEU A 76 30.58 -0.05 22.70
C LEU A 76 29.66 1.14 22.91
N HIS A 77 28.50 1.14 22.26
CA HIS A 77 27.43 2.05 22.58
C HIS A 77 26.46 1.35 23.55
N ARG A 78 26.58 1.69 24.84
CA ARG A 78 25.62 1.32 25.89
C ARG A 78 24.57 2.44 25.99
N ASN A 79 23.32 2.07 26.24
CA ASN A 79 22.21 2.90 26.78
C ASN A 79 20.96 3.08 25.92
N ASN A 80 20.53 2.07 25.15
CA ASN A 80 19.11 2.03 24.78
C ASN A 80 18.37 1.15 25.78
N GLN A 81 17.85 1.78 26.82
CA GLN A 81 16.89 1.15 27.72
C GLN A 81 15.51 1.34 27.11
N PHE A 82 14.91 0.26 26.62
CA PHE A 82 13.52 0.28 26.18
C PHE A 82 12.63 -0.39 27.24
N ASP A 83 11.54 0.28 27.59
CA ASP A 83 10.47 -0.36 28.36
C ASP A 83 9.59 -1.24 27.44
N TYR A 84 8.71 -2.07 28.03
CA TYR A 84 7.82 -2.95 27.25
C TYR A 84 6.90 -2.19 26.29
N LYS A 85 6.49 -0.99 26.68
CA LYS A 85 5.60 -0.15 25.89
C LYS A 85 6.34 0.33 24.66
N GLU A 86 7.52 0.93 24.82
CA GLU A 86 8.37 1.38 23.72
C GLU A 86 8.68 0.25 22.74
N TYR A 87 9.00 -0.96 23.23
CA TYR A 87 9.20 -2.12 22.37
C TYR A 87 7.97 -2.49 21.54
N ALA A 88 6.80 -2.55 22.19
CA ALA A 88 5.54 -2.83 21.49
C ALA A 88 5.24 -1.74 20.45
N GLU A 89 5.50 -0.48 20.77
CA GLU A 89 5.31 0.66 19.86
C GLU A 89 6.21 0.57 18.63
N GLN A 90 7.50 0.27 18.82
CA GLN A 90 8.42 0.01 17.69
C GLN A 90 7.92 -1.16 16.84
N CYS A 91 7.41 -2.23 17.45
CA CYS A 91 6.83 -3.34 16.70
C CYS A 91 5.66 -2.91 15.82
N TYR A 92 4.73 -2.09 16.33
CA TYR A 92 3.62 -1.58 15.52
C TYR A 92 4.12 -0.69 14.36
N ILE A 93 5.10 0.18 14.62
CA ILE A 93 5.71 1.04 13.59
C ILE A 93 6.33 0.17 12.49
N HIS A 94 7.15 -0.82 12.87
CA HIS A 94 7.80 -1.73 11.93
C HIS A 94 6.80 -2.59 11.14
N ARG A 95 5.74 -3.08 11.79
CA ARG A 95 4.67 -3.82 11.10
C ARG A 95 3.97 -2.96 10.06
N ASN A 96 3.56 -1.73 10.43
CA ASN A 96 2.96 -0.80 9.48
C ASN A 96 3.91 -0.46 8.32
N LYS A 97 5.21 -0.33 8.58
CA LYS A 97 6.23 -0.15 7.54
C LYS A 97 6.29 -1.32 6.57
N GLN A 98 6.23 -2.55 7.07
CA GLN A 98 6.17 -3.73 6.21
C GLN A 98 4.89 -3.73 5.36
N TYR A 99 3.75 -3.35 5.93
CA TYR A 99 2.50 -3.22 5.15
C TYR A 99 2.59 -2.12 4.09
N GLN A 100 3.25 -1.00 4.38
CA GLN A 100 3.50 0.06 3.40
C GLN A 100 4.29 -0.49 2.20
N TRP A 101 5.36 -1.25 2.45
CA TRP A 101 6.14 -1.87 1.39
C TRP A 101 5.36 -2.92 0.61
N LEU A 102 4.55 -3.75 1.28
CA LEU A 102 3.64 -4.67 0.59
C LEU A 102 2.64 -3.93 -0.31
N LEU A 103 2.18 -2.74 0.06
CA LEU A 103 1.32 -1.92 -0.81
C LEU A 103 2.10 -1.40 -2.03
N VAL A 104 3.36 -1.01 -1.85
CA VAL A 104 4.25 -0.60 -2.96
C VAL A 104 4.40 -1.75 -3.93
N ASP A 105 4.80 -2.94 -3.45
CA ASP A 105 4.96 -4.13 -4.28
C ASP A 105 3.66 -4.47 -5.01
N GLY A 106 2.53 -4.43 -4.31
CA GLY A 106 1.21 -4.71 -4.90
C GLY A 106 0.83 -3.75 -6.02
N TYR A 107 1.19 -2.47 -5.89
CA TYR A 107 0.99 -1.49 -6.95
C TYR A 107 1.95 -1.70 -8.12
N GLU A 108 3.21 -2.08 -7.87
CA GLU A 108 4.17 -2.36 -8.94
C GLU A 108 3.76 -3.58 -9.78
N LEU A 109 3.27 -4.64 -9.14
CA LEU A 109 2.69 -5.80 -9.84
C LEU A 109 1.46 -5.37 -10.69
N PHE A 110 0.66 -4.44 -10.17
CA PHE A 110 -0.46 -3.89 -10.92
C PHE A 110 0.00 -3.07 -12.12
N GLU A 111 1.06 -2.25 -12.01
CA GLU A 111 1.64 -1.52 -13.14
C GLU A 111 2.12 -2.46 -14.25
N GLU A 112 2.84 -3.53 -13.87
CA GLU A 112 3.30 -4.56 -14.81
C GLU A 112 2.13 -5.24 -15.52
N TYR A 113 1.09 -5.57 -14.78
CA TYR A 113 -0.14 -6.11 -15.34
C TYR A 113 -0.81 -5.17 -16.35
N ILE A 114 -0.88 -3.86 -16.08
CA ILE A 114 -1.40 -2.87 -17.04
C ILE A 114 -0.55 -2.81 -18.32
N ILE A 115 0.78 -2.88 -18.18
CA ILE A 115 1.70 -2.93 -19.32
C ILE A 115 1.43 -4.18 -20.16
N ASP A 116 1.27 -5.34 -19.52
CA ASP A 116 0.96 -6.60 -20.19
C ASP A 116 -0.36 -6.52 -20.96
N LEU A 117 -1.43 -5.97 -20.34
CA LEU A 117 -2.71 -5.73 -21.01
C LEU A 117 -2.52 -4.84 -22.26
N TYR A 118 -1.74 -3.78 -22.13
CA TYR A 118 -1.46 -2.86 -23.23
C TYR A 118 -0.73 -3.53 -24.38
N LYS A 119 0.31 -4.31 -24.09
CA LYS A 119 1.05 -5.07 -25.10
C LYS A 119 0.16 -6.09 -25.79
N ILE A 120 -0.67 -6.80 -25.04
CA ILE A 120 -1.62 -7.77 -25.61
C ILE A 120 -2.60 -7.07 -26.56
N CYS A 121 -3.27 -6.02 -26.12
CA CYS A 121 -4.25 -5.29 -26.94
C CYS A 121 -3.60 -4.58 -28.13
N CYS A 122 -2.51 -3.85 -27.92
CA CYS A 122 -1.98 -2.90 -28.89
C CYS A 122 -0.86 -3.48 -29.76
N HIS A 123 0.00 -4.36 -29.23
CA HIS A 123 1.11 -4.94 -29.99
C HIS A 123 0.70 -6.28 -30.61
N HIS A 124 0.11 -7.17 -29.81
CA HIS A 124 -0.27 -8.50 -30.29
C HIS A 124 -1.54 -8.49 -31.15
N PHE A 125 -2.63 -7.90 -30.65
CA PHE A 125 -3.90 -7.79 -31.38
C PHE A 125 -4.00 -6.54 -32.26
N LYS A 126 -3.00 -5.67 -32.23
CA LYS A 126 -2.89 -4.48 -33.10
C LYS A 126 -4.10 -3.54 -33.03
N ILE A 127 -4.75 -3.43 -31.87
CA ILE A 127 -5.88 -2.50 -31.67
C ILE A 127 -5.37 -1.05 -31.66
N LYS A 128 -5.45 -0.39 -32.81
CA LYS A 128 -4.91 0.97 -33.00
C LYS A 128 -5.57 2.02 -32.11
N HIS A 129 -6.87 1.92 -31.83
CA HIS A 129 -7.58 2.96 -31.08
C HIS A 129 -7.22 2.99 -29.58
N LEU A 130 -6.71 1.88 -29.03
CA LEU A 130 -6.21 1.78 -27.64
C LEU A 130 -4.74 2.19 -27.49
N ARG A 131 -4.02 2.36 -28.61
CA ARG A 131 -2.60 2.67 -28.64
C ARG A 131 -2.33 4.09 -28.15
N LEU A 132 -1.24 4.29 -27.43
CA LEU A 132 -0.77 5.61 -27.04
C LEU A 132 -0.24 6.36 -28.26
N ASP A 133 -0.46 7.66 -28.31
CA ASP A 133 -0.02 8.48 -29.46
C ASP A 133 1.50 8.56 -29.59
N LYS A 134 2.22 8.27 -28.50
CA LYS A 134 3.68 8.19 -28.49
C LYS A 134 4.22 6.83 -28.96
N ASP A 135 3.43 5.77 -28.88
CA ASP A 135 3.79 4.39 -29.24
C ASP A 135 3.22 4.05 -30.62
N LYS A 136 3.48 4.89 -31.62
CA LYS A 136 2.82 4.76 -32.93
C LYS A 136 3.17 3.45 -33.62
N GLU A 137 4.42 3.00 -33.48
CA GLU A 137 4.94 1.82 -34.15
C GLU A 137 4.65 0.54 -33.34
N GLY A 138 4.49 0.65 -32.02
CA GLY A 138 4.21 -0.49 -31.14
C GLY A 138 5.48 -1.20 -30.69
N ASP A 139 6.54 -0.43 -30.51
CA ASP A 139 7.92 -0.83 -30.26
C ASP A 139 8.40 -0.46 -28.85
N MET A 140 7.61 0.33 -28.09
CA MET A 140 7.98 0.68 -26.72
C MET A 140 8.19 -0.54 -25.83
N ASP A 141 9.31 -0.54 -25.12
CA ASP A 141 9.65 -1.57 -24.16
C ASP A 141 8.91 -1.39 -22.82
N ASN A 142 9.12 -2.32 -21.87
CA ASN A 142 8.48 -2.23 -20.55
C ASN A 142 8.95 -1.01 -19.75
N MET A 143 10.22 -0.61 -19.87
CA MET A 143 10.80 0.48 -19.10
C MET A 143 10.24 1.83 -19.54
N GLU A 144 10.02 2.00 -20.84
CA GLU A 144 9.35 3.16 -21.42
C GLU A 144 7.87 3.18 -21.05
N LEU A 145 7.17 2.05 -21.20
CA LEU A 145 5.74 1.94 -20.88
C LEU A 145 5.44 2.18 -19.39
N LYS A 146 6.37 1.84 -18.48
CA LYS A 146 6.22 2.11 -17.03
C LYS A 146 6.02 3.60 -16.74
N LYS A 147 6.61 4.49 -17.53
CA LYS A 147 6.43 5.96 -17.41
C LYS A 147 5.03 6.42 -17.85
N TYR A 148 4.28 5.57 -18.56
CA TYR A 148 3.01 5.89 -19.19
C TYR A 148 1.83 5.07 -18.67
N VAL A 149 1.99 4.24 -17.64
CA VAL A 149 0.91 3.41 -17.06
C VAL A 149 -0.35 4.23 -16.80
N ASN A 150 -0.22 5.42 -16.22
CA ASN A 150 -1.34 6.33 -16.00
C ASN A 150 -2.06 6.74 -17.28
N LYS A 151 -1.32 6.97 -18.36
CA LYS A 151 -1.90 7.32 -19.67
C LYS A 151 -2.54 6.09 -20.32
N ILE A 152 -1.97 4.90 -20.14
CA ILE A 152 -2.56 3.63 -20.60
C ILE A 152 -3.93 3.43 -19.96
N ILE A 153 -4.02 3.55 -18.62
CA ILE A 153 -5.29 3.40 -17.90
C ILE A 153 -6.32 4.41 -18.39
N VAL A 154 -5.94 5.69 -18.56
CA VAL A 154 -6.85 6.73 -19.08
C VAL A 154 -7.29 6.40 -20.50
N LYS A 155 -6.38 5.97 -21.38
CA LYS A 155 -6.71 5.58 -22.76
C LYS A 155 -7.70 4.41 -22.79
N PHE A 156 -7.50 3.38 -21.97
CA PHE A 156 -8.46 2.28 -21.82
C PHE A 156 -9.82 2.79 -21.35
N ARG A 157 -9.87 3.62 -20.32
CA ARG A 157 -11.13 4.21 -19.81
C ARG A 157 -11.86 5.06 -20.85
N ASP A 158 -11.13 5.81 -21.67
CA ASP A 158 -11.72 6.70 -22.68
C ASP A 158 -12.24 5.94 -23.90
N LYS A 159 -11.58 4.82 -24.25
CA LYS A 159 -11.89 4.04 -25.44
C LYS A 159 -12.79 2.84 -25.18
N THR A 160 -12.91 2.43 -23.92
CA THR A 160 -13.84 1.39 -23.46
C THR A 160 -14.73 1.99 -22.37
N PRO A 161 -15.84 2.69 -22.74
CA PRO A 161 -16.66 3.46 -21.81
C PRO A 161 -17.23 2.65 -20.64
N ASN A 162 -17.48 1.35 -20.84
CA ASN A 162 -17.97 0.45 -19.80
C ASN A 162 -17.02 0.37 -18.59
N ILE A 163 -15.71 0.57 -18.78
CA ILE A 163 -14.76 0.63 -17.64
C ILE A 163 -15.14 1.77 -16.69
N LYS A 164 -15.47 2.96 -17.21
CA LYS A 164 -15.88 4.12 -16.39
C LYS A 164 -17.21 3.91 -15.68
N ILE A 165 -18.09 3.12 -16.28
CA ILE A 165 -19.40 2.78 -15.70
C ILE A 165 -19.17 1.77 -14.56
N ASP A 166 -18.49 0.67 -14.84
CA ASP A 166 -18.27 -0.43 -13.90
C ASP A 166 -17.39 -0.02 -12.72
N GLU A 167 -16.38 0.84 -12.92
CA GLU A 167 -15.53 1.31 -11.83
C GLU A 167 -16.30 2.14 -10.77
N LYS A 168 -17.49 2.66 -11.10
CA LYS A 168 -18.36 3.43 -10.21
C LYS A 168 -19.63 2.67 -9.78
N ASN A 169 -20.22 1.91 -10.68
CA ASN A 169 -21.52 1.23 -10.50
C ASN A 169 -21.37 -0.26 -10.14
N ASN A 170 -20.23 -0.65 -9.57
CA ASN A 170 -20.02 -2.01 -9.10
C ASN A 170 -20.69 -2.26 -7.74
N LYS A 171 -20.89 -3.54 -7.41
CA LYS A 171 -21.56 -3.98 -6.18
C LYS A 171 -20.78 -3.71 -4.90
N THR A 172 -19.53 -3.26 -4.97
CA THR A 172 -18.76 -2.91 -3.77
C THR A 172 -19.13 -1.51 -3.25
N GLY A 173 -19.85 -0.71 -4.04
CA GLY A 173 -20.19 0.67 -3.70
C GLY A 173 -18.99 1.63 -3.70
N LYS A 174 -17.83 1.18 -4.19
CA LYS A 174 -16.59 1.96 -4.27
C LYS A 174 -16.36 2.49 -5.68
N ASN A 175 -15.82 3.71 -5.77
CA ASN A 175 -15.16 4.19 -6.98
C ASN A 175 -13.74 3.60 -7.05
N LEU A 176 -13.58 2.51 -7.79
CA LEU A 176 -12.30 1.77 -7.82
C LEU A 176 -11.17 2.57 -8.49
N PHE A 177 -11.49 3.44 -9.44
CA PHE A 177 -10.49 4.32 -10.04
C PHE A 177 -9.93 5.33 -9.03
N PHE A 178 -10.77 5.86 -8.14
CA PHE A 178 -10.30 6.68 -7.03
C PHE A 178 -9.30 5.93 -6.13
N TYR A 179 -9.61 4.69 -5.76
CA TYR A 179 -8.70 3.89 -4.93
C TYR A 179 -7.37 3.63 -5.63
N VAL A 180 -7.37 3.33 -6.93
CA VAL A 180 -6.13 3.20 -7.73
C VAL A 180 -5.30 4.49 -7.69
N LYS A 181 -5.92 5.67 -7.80
CA LYS A 181 -5.23 6.97 -7.72
C LYS A 181 -4.72 7.31 -6.32
N MET A 182 -5.44 6.87 -5.30
CA MET A 182 -5.00 7.00 -3.92
C MET A 182 -3.78 6.10 -3.65
N ILE A 183 -3.83 4.83 -4.07
CA ILE A 183 -2.72 3.87 -3.91
C ILE A 183 -1.49 4.33 -4.67
N GLU A 184 -1.64 4.83 -5.91
CA GLU A 184 -0.56 5.44 -6.69
C GLU A 184 0.16 6.53 -5.88
N GLN A 185 -0.60 7.42 -5.24
CA GLN A 185 0.00 8.48 -4.42
C GLN A 185 0.63 7.95 -3.13
N PHE A 186 -0.01 6.99 -2.46
CA PHE A 186 0.57 6.38 -1.27
C PHE A 186 1.89 5.70 -1.60
N ARG A 187 1.99 4.96 -2.71
CA ARG A 187 3.23 4.36 -3.19
C ARG A 187 4.32 5.41 -3.37
N HIS A 188 4.02 6.55 -4.00
CA HIS A 188 4.98 7.65 -4.14
C HIS A 188 5.47 8.19 -2.79
N ILE A 189 4.55 8.41 -1.84
CA ILE A 189 4.90 8.90 -0.49
C ILE A 189 5.70 7.87 0.30
N ILE A 190 5.36 6.58 0.19
CA ILE A 190 6.06 5.48 0.85
C ILE A 190 7.51 5.42 0.38
N VAL A 191 7.71 5.36 -0.94
CA VAL A 191 9.04 5.20 -1.54
C VAL A 191 9.92 6.45 -1.33
N HIS A 192 9.37 7.66 -1.49
CA HIS A 192 10.20 8.88 -1.53
C HIS A 192 10.17 9.69 -0.24
N LYS A 193 9.18 9.49 0.63
CA LYS A 193 9.01 10.26 1.88
C LYS A 193 8.90 9.35 3.09
N ASN A 194 9.34 8.10 2.97
CA ASN A 194 9.24 7.09 4.03
C ASN A 194 7.83 7.04 4.63
N GLY A 195 6.80 7.09 3.78
CA GLY A 195 5.40 6.99 4.17
C GLY A 195 4.88 8.18 4.99
N LYS A 196 5.64 9.29 5.09
CA LYS A 196 5.26 10.47 5.87
C LYS A 196 4.71 11.58 4.99
N VAL A 197 3.52 12.04 5.36
CA VAL A 197 2.81 13.15 4.75
C VAL A 197 3.23 14.45 5.43
N SER A 198 3.87 15.34 4.68
CA SER A 198 4.23 16.69 5.13
C SER A 198 3.10 17.71 4.94
N ASP A 199 2.29 17.53 3.89
CA ASP A 199 1.20 18.42 3.53
C ASP A 199 -0.01 17.58 3.10
N VAL A 200 -0.97 17.46 4.03
CA VAL A 200 -2.19 16.66 3.84
C VAL A 200 -3.08 17.30 2.77
N ASP A 201 -3.23 18.63 2.76
CA ASP A 201 -4.12 19.33 1.85
C ASP A 201 -3.66 19.19 0.39
N THR A 202 -2.36 19.27 0.15
CA THR A 202 -1.80 19.04 -1.19
C THR A 202 -2.06 17.63 -1.67
N ILE A 203 -1.94 16.62 -0.79
CA ILE A 203 -2.21 15.22 -1.17
C ILE A 203 -3.70 15.01 -1.44
N LEU A 204 -4.58 15.54 -0.58
CA LEU A 204 -6.03 15.48 -0.78
C LEU A 204 -6.41 16.05 -2.14
N LYS A 205 -5.98 17.28 -2.44
CA LYS A 205 -6.22 17.94 -3.72
C LYS A 205 -5.70 17.11 -4.90
N ASN A 206 -4.48 16.58 -4.79
CA ASN A 206 -3.87 15.79 -5.85
C ASN A 206 -4.65 14.50 -6.15
N ILE A 207 -5.06 13.75 -5.12
CA ILE A 207 -5.82 12.51 -5.30
C ILE A 207 -7.21 12.80 -5.88
N LEU A 208 -7.91 13.80 -5.34
CA LEU A 208 -9.25 14.18 -5.82
C LEU A 208 -9.24 14.69 -7.26
N ASN A 209 -8.24 15.51 -7.62
CA ASN A 209 -8.04 16.01 -8.98
C ASN A 209 -7.78 14.85 -9.95
N LYS A 210 -6.83 13.97 -9.63
CA LYS A 210 -6.49 12.80 -10.47
C LYS A 210 -7.66 11.81 -10.62
N SER A 211 -8.57 11.79 -9.65
CA SER A 211 -9.74 10.91 -9.65
C SER A 211 -10.98 11.54 -10.31
N GLY A 212 -10.93 12.83 -10.68
CA GLY A 212 -12.06 13.56 -11.25
C GLY A 212 -13.20 13.81 -10.27
N ILE A 213 -12.90 13.97 -8.98
CA ILE A 213 -13.89 14.20 -7.90
C ILE A 213 -13.98 15.67 -7.51
N THR A 214 -12.92 16.45 -7.75
CA THR A 214 -12.83 17.87 -7.38
C THR A 214 -14.02 18.69 -7.89
N GLY A 215 -14.58 19.52 -7.02
CA GLY A 215 -15.71 20.39 -7.33
C GLY A 215 -17.08 19.73 -7.12
N ASN A 216 -17.14 18.42 -6.86
CA ASN A 216 -18.38 17.76 -6.46
C ASN A 216 -18.63 17.99 -4.96
N LYS A 217 -19.50 18.96 -4.63
CA LYS A 217 -19.80 19.37 -3.24
C LYS A 217 -20.29 18.25 -2.33
N GLU A 218 -20.93 17.22 -2.89
CA GLU A 218 -21.48 16.10 -2.13
C GLU A 218 -20.44 15.00 -1.87
N LEU A 219 -19.68 14.64 -2.91
CA LEU A 219 -18.72 13.53 -2.85
C LEU A 219 -17.38 13.96 -2.25
N GLU A 220 -16.90 15.17 -2.56
CA GLU A 220 -15.55 15.62 -2.18
C GLU A 220 -15.28 15.51 -0.67
N PRO A 221 -16.19 15.94 0.24
CA PRO A 221 -15.99 15.77 1.68
C PRO A 221 -15.90 14.31 2.11
N GLN A 222 -16.66 13.41 1.46
CA GLN A 222 -16.67 11.98 1.79
C GLN A 222 -15.33 11.34 1.42
N TYR A 223 -14.83 11.62 0.21
CA TYR A 223 -13.54 11.10 -0.24
C TYR A 223 -12.35 11.69 0.53
N LYS A 224 -12.43 12.96 1.00
CA LYS A 224 -11.42 13.51 1.91
C LYS A 224 -11.32 12.71 3.21
N LYS A 225 -12.46 12.39 3.82
CA LYS A 225 -12.52 11.55 5.04
C LYS A 225 -11.90 10.18 4.81
N ILE A 226 -12.14 9.57 3.65
CA ILE A 226 -11.52 8.28 3.29
C ILE A 226 -10.00 8.39 3.29
N ILE A 227 -9.42 9.38 2.58
CA ILE A 227 -7.96 9.55 2.51
C ILE A 227 -7.38 9.84 3.90
N GLN A 228 -8.01 10.73 4.66
CA GLN A 228 -7.59 11.07 6.02
C GLN A 228 -7.63 9.87 6.97
N GLY A 229 -8.54 8.91 6.76
CA GLY A 229 -8.58 7.66 7.51
C GLY A 229 -7.33 6.78 7.38
N TYR A 230 -6.47 7.05 6.40
CA TYR A 230 -5.16 6.40 6.22
C TYR A 230 -3.99 7.25 6.71
N ILE A 231 -4.21 8.42 7.33
CA ILE A 231 -3.13 9.29 7.82
C ILE A 231 -3.24 9.37 9.34
N TYR A 232 -2.16 9.07 10.04
CA TYR A 232 -2.14 9.21 11.50
C TYR A 232 -2.18 10.69 11.89
N THR A 233 -3.19 11.07 12.66
CA THR A 233 -3.41 12.46 13.11
C THR A 233 -3.39 12.62 14.62
N ASN A 234 -3.30 11.52 15.38
CA ASN A 234 -3.31 11.60 16.84
C ASN A 234 -1.99 12.22 17.35
N ALA A 235 -2.09 13.26 18.17
CA ALA A 235 -0.94 13.99 18.70
C ALA A 235 -0.18 13.24 19.81
N GLU A 236 -0.77 12.18 20.36
CA GLU A 236 -0.14 11.33 21.40
C GLU A 236 1.21 10.75 20.94
N LYS A 237 1.35 10.50 19.63
CA LYS A 237 2.58 9.95 19.05
C LYS A 237 3.12 10.85 17.95
N ARG A 238 3.93 11.84 18.35
CA ARG A 238 4.52 12.83 17.44
C ARG A 238 5.31 12.20 16.30
N GLU A 239 5.98 11.08 16.53
CA GLU A 239 6.76 10.36 15.52
C GLU A 239 5.91 9.77 14.39
N LEU A 240 4.67 9.36 14.72
CA LEU A 240 3.71 8.80 13.78
C LEU A 240 2.90 9.88 13.06
N LEU A 241 2.93 11.14 13.51
CA LEU A 241 2.13 12.20 12.92
C LEU A 241 2.39 12.34 11.42
N GLY A 242 1.32 12.26 10.63
CA GLY A 242 1.37 12.30 9.17
C GLY A 242 1.80 10.99 8.50
N VAL A 243 2.10 9.92 9.24
CA VAL A 243 2.45 8.63 8.65
C VAL A 243 1.21 7.98 8.02
N ILE A 244 1.38 7.37 6.85
CA ILE A 244 0.35 6.53 6.23
C ILE A 244 0.15 5.26 7.06
N VAL A 245 -1.07 4.99 7.48
CA VAL A 245 -1.42 3.91 8.38
C VAL A 245 -2.26 2.88 7.63
N LEU A 246 -1.69 1.68 7.48
CA LEU A 246 -2.32 0.54 6.80
C LEU A 246 -2.82 -0.53 7.79
N GLU A 247 -2.91 -0.17 9.07
CA GLU A 247 -3.47 -0.95 10.15
C GLU A 247 -3.93 -0.02 11.28
N ASP A 248 -5.05 -0.28 11.94
CA ASP A 248 -5.46 0.58 13.05
C ASP A 248 -4.53 0.42 14.26
N TYR A 249 -4.10 1.55 14.79
CA TYR A 249 -3.26 1.61 15.97
C TYR A 249 -4.14 1.58 17.21
N LYS A 250 -4.35 0.39 17.80
CA LYS A 250 -4.98 0.25 19.12
C LYS A 250 -4.02 -0.50 20.06
N ILE A 251 -3.42 0.22 21.00
CA ILE A 251 -2.69 -0.38 22.11
C ILE A 251 -3.73 -1.07 22.99
N ASN A 252 -3.57 -2.38 23.24
CA ASN A 252 -4.42 -3.25 24.08
C ASN A 252 -5.66 -3.88 23.43
N GLU A 253 -6.00 -3.58 22.18
CA GLU A 253 -7.02 -4.33 21.45
C GLU A 253 -6.40 -4.91 20.18
N ILE A 254 -6.35 -6.24 20.07
CA ILE A 254 -6.03 -6.94 18.82
C ILE A 254 -7.21 -6.74 17.87
N VAL A 255 -7.29 -5.57 17.25
CA VAL A 255 -8.24 -5.29 16.17
C VAL A 255 -7.45 -5.29 14.88
N SER A 256 -7.54 -6.38 14.12
CA SER A 256 -6.98 -6.47 12.78
C SER A 256 -7.77 -5.50 11.87
N CYS A 257 -7.30 -4.27 11.70
CA CYS A 257 -7.89 -3.43 10.67
C CYS A 257 -7.21 -3.69 9.33
N ARG A 258 -7.99 -4.26 8.43
CA ARG A 258 -7.57 -4.83 7.14
C ARG A 258 -7.36 -3.75 6.05
N LYS A 259 -6.86 -2.57 6.43
CA LYS A 259 -6.66 -1.43 5.51
C LYS A 259 -5.80 -1.83 4.32
N PHE A 260 -4.67 -2.50 4.57
CA PHE A 260 -3.85 -3.10 3.52
C PHE A 260 -4.65 -4.06 2.62
N GLU A 261 -5.34 -5.05 3.18
CA GLU A 261 -6.09 -6.04 2.38
C GLU A 261 -7.22 -5.38 1.57
N GLY A 262 -7.85 -4.34 2.12
CA GLY A 262 -8.85 -3.51 1.46
C GLY A 262 -8.29 -2.87 0.20
N LEU A 263 -7.14 -2.19 0.29
CA LEU A 263 -6.48 -1.57 -0.85
C LEU A 263 -6.00 -2.60 -1.88
N ALA A 264 -5.46 -3.74 -1.43
CA ALA A 264 -5.08 -4.83 -2.33
C ALA A 264 -6.30 -5.41 -3.07
N ASN A 265 -7.44 -5.55 -2.40
CA ASN A 265 -8.70 -5.96 -3.03
C ASN A 265 -9.22 -4.93 -4.02
N ASP A 266 -9.02 -3.63 -3.76
CA ASP A 266 -9.43 -2.57 -4.68
C ASP A 266 -8.61 -2.61 -5.98
N LEU A 267 -7.30 -2.93 -5.91
CA LEU A 267 -6.47 -3.20 -7.10
C LEU A 267 -6.99 -4.41 -7.89
N LEU A 268 -7.28 -5.51 -7.20
CA LEU A 268 -7.83 -6.73 -7.82
C LEU A 268 -9.18 -6.46 -8.50
N GLY A 269 -10.09 -5.75 -7.83
CA GLY A 269 -11.39 -5.39 -8.37
C GLY A 269 -11.26 -4.53 -9.63
N TYR A 270 -10.34 -3.56 -9.63
CA TYR A 270 -10.10 -2.74 -10.80
C TYR A 270 -9.47 -3.54 -11.95
N ALA A 271 -8.49 -4.39 -11.66
CA ALA A 271 -7.88 -5.30 -12.66
C ALA A 271 -8.91 -6.24 -13.30
N PHE A 272 -9.88 -6.73 -12.51
CA PHE A 272 -10.97 -7.54 -13.03
C PHE A 272 -11.87 -6.77 -14.01
N ILE A 273 -12.23 -5.54 -13.66
CA ILE A 273 -13.02 -4.65 -14.54
C ILE A 273 -12.28 -4.43 -15.86
N LEU A 274 -10.98 -4.14 -15.81
CA LEU A 274 -10.15 -3.96 -17.01
C LEU A 274 -10.14 -5.24 -17.86
N SER A 275 -9.86 -6.40 -17.25
CA SER A 275 -9.86 -7.70 -17.95
C SER A 275 -11.16 -7.94 -18.70
N CYS A 276 -12.29 -7.87 -17.99
CA CYS A 276 -13.59 -8.18 -18.56
C CYS A 276 -13.96 -7.23 -19.70
N ASN A 277 -13.76 -5.93 -19.51
CA ASN A 277 -14.16 -4.93 -20.49
C ASN A 277 -13.25 -4.90 -21.72
N LEU A 278 -11.95 -5.11 -21.55
CA LEU A 278 -11.03 -5.24 -22.68
C LEU A 278 -11.28 -6.54 -23.45
N LEU A 279 -11.61 -7.63 -22.76
CA LEU A 279 -12.03 -8.89 -23.39
C LEU A 279 -13.27 -8.71 -24.27
N LEU A 280 -14.29 -8.01 -23.75
CA LEU A 280 -15.50 -7.69 -24.53
C LEU A 280 -15.18 -6.79 -25.72
N THR A 281 -14.31 -5.81 -25.54
CA THR A 281 -13.85 -4.94 -26.63
C THR A 281 -13.17 -5.75 -27.73
N LEU A 282 -12.34 -6.73 -27.37
CA LEU A 282 -11.70 -7.63 -28.33
C LEU A 282 -12.72 -8.47 -29.10
N LYS A 283 -13.72 -9.04 -28.41
CA LYS A 283 -14.79 -9.83 -29.02
C LYS A 283 -15.59 -9.06 -30.06
N ASN A 284 -15.81 -7.77 -29.83
CA ASN A 284 -16.61 -6.93 -30.72
C ASN A 284 -15.82 -6.37 -31.91
N ASN A 285 -14.49 -6.49 -31.90
CA ASN A 285 -13.60 -5.99 -32.98
C ASN A 285 -12.98 -7.12 -33.82
N THR A 286 -13.30 -8.38 -33.53
CA THR A 286 -12.98 -9.57 -34.34
C THR A 286 -14.24 -10.12 -34.97
#